data_AF-A0AA41VIB9-F1
#
_entry.id   AF-A0AA41VIB9-F1
#
_cell.length_a   1.000
_cell.length_b   1.000
_cell.length_c   1.000
_cell.angle_alpha   90.00
_cell.angle_beta   90.00
_cell.angle_gamma   90.00
#
_symmetry.space_group_name_H-M   'P 1'
#
loop_
_entity.id
_entity.type
_entity.pdbx_description
1 polymer ?
#
loop_
_entity_poly.entity_id
_entity_poly.type
_entity_poly.pdbx_seq_one_letter_code
_entity_poly.pdbx_strand_id
1 'polypeptide(L)' 'VGSYFPPFAIECFDKYDNRMQFTSIPELDVAITSRSCRQGTMVSHVDAPKVKLLSKGMILQVS' A
#
# COMPACT_ATOMS: atom_id res chain seq x y z
N VAL A 1 -20.38 5.21 -10.88
CA VAL A 1 -19.70 3.94 -10.55
C VAL A 1 -18.26 4.28 -10.20
N GLY A 2 -17.85 4.12 -8.93
CA GLY A 2 -16.49 4.43 -8.51
C GLY A 2 -15.59 3.20 -8.68
N SER A 3 -14.42 3.37 -9.27
CA SER A 3 -13.36 2.36 -9.26
C SER A 3 -12.68 2.40 -7.90
N TYR A 4 -12.64 1.27 -7.20
CA TYR A 4 -11.91 1.11 -5.95
C TYR A 4 -10.72 0.19 -6.17
N PHE A 5 -9.60 0.51 -5.52
CA PHE A 5 -8.52 -0.45 -5.41
C PHE A 5 -8.99 -1.64 -4.55
N PRO A 6 -8.65 -2.88 -4.92
CA PRO A 6 -8.87 -4.00 -4.03
C PRO A 6 -8.07 -3.78 -2.74
N PRO A 7 -8.55 -4.27 -1.59
CA PRO A 7 -7.78 -4.26 -0.35
C PRO A 7 -6.43 -4.94 -0.55
N PHE A 8 -5.39 -4.36 0.04
CA PHE A 8 -4.04 -4.94 0.03
C PHE A 8 -3.38 -4.77 1.39
N ALA A 9 -2.36 -5.60 1.63
CA ALA A 9 -1.56 -5.56 2.84
C ALA A 9 -0.12 -5.18 2.48
N ILE A 10 0.48 -4.32 3.29
CA ILE A 10 1.89 -3.96 3.19
C ILE A 10 2.61 -4.56 4.40
N GLU A 11 3.74 -5.20 4.14
CA GLU A 11 4.68 -5.68 5.17
C GLU A 11 6.01 -4.95 5.00
N CYS A 12 6.68 -4.64 6.10
CA CYS A 12 7.99 -3.97 6.09
C CYS A 12 9.09 -4.97 6.38
N PHE A 13 10.20 -4.90 5.65
CA PHE A 13 11.36 -5.77 5.80
C PHE A 13 12.66 -4.96 5.80
N ASP A 14 13.67 -5.43 6.51
CA ASP A 14 15.03 -4.89 6.43
C ASP A 14 15.80 -5.42 5.21
N LYS A 15 17.05 -4.99 5.05
CA LYS A 15 17.96 -5.43 3.96
C LYS A 15 18.35 -6.93 4.04
N TYR A 16 17.91 -7.64 5.05
CA TYR A 16 18.16 -9.07 5.29
C TYR A 16 16.86 -9.88 5.31
N ASP A 17 15.75 -9.33 4.79
CA ASP A 17 14.41 -9.94 4.78
C ASP A 17 13.82 -10.25 6.17
N ASN A 18 14.30 -9.59 7.24
CA ASN A 18 13.64 -9.68 8.54
C ASN A 18 12.43 -8.76 8.56
N ARG A 19 11.28 -9.28 9.00
CA ARG A 19 10.07 -8.46 9.19
C ARG A 19 10.31 -7.39 10.25
N MET A 20 9.93 -6.16 9.92
CA MET A 20 10.00 -5.00 10.80
C MET A 20 8.60 -4.47 11.13
N GLN A 21 8.50 -3.80 12.28
CA GLN A 21 7.28 -3.08 12.65
C GLN A 21 7.20 -1.74 11.93
N PHE A 22 5.98 -1.37 11.54
CA PHE A 22 5.65 0.00 11.19
C PHE A 22 5.65 0.86 12.45
N THR A 23 6.51 1.89 12.48
CA THR A 23 6.55 2.88 13.57
C THR A 23 5.43 3.91 13.46
N SER A 24 4.87 4.07 12.27
CA SER A 24 3.76 4.96 11.94
C SER A 24 3.08 4.48 10.65
N ILE A 25 1.92 5.07 10.32
CA ILE A 25 1.27 4.83 9.01
C ILE A 25 2.14 5.52 7.94
N PRO A 26 2.71 4.79 6.97
CA PRO A 26 3.53 5.39 5.93
C PRO A 26 2.67 6.19 4.95
N GLU A 27 3.25 7.24 4.38
CA GLU A 27 2.73 7.85 3.14
C GLU A 27 2.87 6.83 2.00
N LEU A 28 1.82 6.69 1.19
CA LEU A 28 1.77 5.65 0.15
C LEU A 28 1.37 6.26 -1.20
N ASP A 29 2.28 6.16 -2.16
CA ASP A 29 2.00 6.41 -3.56
C ASP A 29 1.82 5.08 -4.29
N VAL A 30 0.68 4.91 -4.98
CA VAL A 30 0.41 3.70 -5.75
C VAL A 30 0.51 4.02 -7.23
N ALA A 31 1.48 3.37 -7.88
CA ALA A 31 1.67 3.41 -9.33
C ALA A 31 0.97 2.21 -9.98
N ILE A 32 -0.16 2.44 -10.66
CA ILE A 32 -0.81 1.40 -11.46
C ILE A 32 -0.22 1.40 -12.86
N THR A 33 0.32 0.26 -13.25
CA THR A 33 0.64 -0.04 -14.64
C THR A 33 -0.34 -1.10 -15.14
N SER A 34 -1.17 -0.73 -16.11
CA SER A 34 -2.09 -1.67 -16.76
C SER A 34 -1.65 -1.87 -18.21
N ARG A 35 -1.54 -3.12 -18.66
CA ARG A 35 -1.29 -3.44 -20.07
C ARG A 35 -2.37 -2.90 -21.01
N SER A 36 -3.57 -2.64 -20.50
CA SER A 36 -4.70 -2.04 -21.22
C SER A 36 -4.58 -0.51 -21.34
N CYS A 37 -3.83 0.13 -20.44
CA CYS A 37 -3.52 1.55 -20.49
C CYS A 37 -2.36 1.75 -21.46
N ARG A 38 -2.67 1.97 -22.75
CA ARG A 38 -1.68 2.18 -23.82
C ARG A 38 -0.75 3.39 -23.59
N GLN A 39 -1.01 4.24 -22.61
CA GLN A 39 -0.22 5.42 -22.26
C GLN A 39 -0.31 5.68 -20.75
N GLY A 40 0.79 5.48 -20.05
CA GLY A 40 1.02 6.08 -18.74
C GLY A 40 0.84 5.15 -17.54
N THR A 41 1.85 5.15 -16.69
CA THR A 41 1.72 4.78 -15.27
C THR A 41 0.81 5.82 -14.61
N MET A 42 -0.29 5.40 -14.00
CA MET A 42 -1.10 6.29 -13.16
C MET A 42 -0.54 6.25 -11.75
N VAL A 43 0.05 7.36 -11.29
CA VAL A 43 0.46 7.53 -9.89
C VAL A 43 -0.68 8.21 -9.16
N SER A 44 -1.25 7.54 -8.17
CA SER A 44 -2.25 8.12 -7.28
C SER A 44 -1.66 8.21 -5.89
N HIS A 45 -1.67 9.42 -5.33
CA HIS A 45 -1.45 9.62 -3.91
C HIS A 45 -2.66 9.07 -3.15
N VAL A 46 -2.41 8.43 -2.00
CA VAL A 46 -3.49 7.93 -1.14
C VAL A 46 -3.57 8.81 0.10
N ASP A 47 -4.47 9.79 0.06
CA ASP A 47 -4.75 10.66 1.20
C ASP A 47 -5.50 9.89 2.30
N ALA A 48 -4.95 9.93 3.52
CA ALA A 48 -5.55 9.37 4.74
C ALA A 48 -6.13 7.94 4.55
N PRO A 49 -5.30 6.94 4.20
CA PRO A 49 -5.77 5.59 3.97
C PRO A 49 -6.45 5.02 5.22
N LYS A 50 -7.62 4.39 5.05
CA LYS A 50 -8.24 3.62 6.14
C LYS A 50 -7.41 2.36 6.36
N VAL A 51 -6.57 2.41 7.40
CA VAL A 51 -5.63 1.34 7.69
C VAL A 51 -5.86 0.68 9.03
N LYS A 52 -5.55 -0.62 9.09
CA LYS A 52 -5.50 -1.39 10.33
C LYS A 52 -4.11 -2.01 10.49
N LEU A 53 -3.48 -1.74 11.63
CA LEU A 53 -2.26 -2.44 12.04
C LEU A 53 -2.64 -3.82 12.58
N LEU A 54 -2.20 -4.87 11.87
CA LEU A 54 -2.33 -6.25 12.31
C LEU A 54 -1.01 -6.71 12.95
N SER A 55 -1.08 -7.76 13.76
CA SER A 55 0.12 -8.46 14.25
C SER A 55 1.12 -7.55 14.98
N LYS A 56 0.63 -6.71 15.91
CA LYS A 56 1.43 -5.71 16.66
C LYS A 56 2.15 -4.69 15.77
N GLY A 57 1.53 -4.28 14.66
CA GLY A 57 2.08 -3.27 13.76
C GLY A 57 3.07 -3.81 12.73
N MET A 58 3.07 -5.11 12.46
CA MET A 58 3.93 -5.74 11.44
C MET A 58 3.30 -5.72 10.04
N ILE A 59 1.97 -5.65 9.97
CA ILE A 59 1.22 -5.68 8.71
C ILE A 59 0.26 -4.50 8.71
N LEU A 60 0.26 -3.72 7.64
CA LEU A 60 -0.67 -2.63 7.41
C LEU A 60 -1.71 -3.07 6.38
N GLN A 61 -2.96 -3.20 6.80
CA GLN A 61 -4.08 -3.52 5.90
C GLN A 61 -4.75 -2.23 5.42
N VAL A 62 -4.78 -2.00 4.11
CA VAL A 62 -5.48 -0.87 3.46
C VAL A 62 -6.84 -1.38 2.97
N SER A 63 -7.93 -0.69 3.36
CA SER A 63 -9.33 -1.09 3.12
C SER A 63 -10.08 -0.09 2.24
#